data_AF-A0A8X7ZWJ9-F1
#
_entry.id   AF-A0A8X7ZWJ9-F1
#
_cell.length_a   1.000
_cell.length_b   1.000
_cell.length_c   1.000
_cell.angle_alpha   90.00
_cell.angle_beta   90.00
_cell.angle_gamma   90.00
#
_symmetry.space_group_name_H-M   'P 1'
#
loop_
_entity.id
_entity.type
_entity.pdbx_description
1 polymer ?
#
loop_
_entity_poly.entity_id
_entity_poly.type
_entity_poly.pdbx_seq_one_letter_code
_entity_poly.pdbx_strand_id
1 'polypeptide(L)'
;MDSQTQNTSLQRLQNVEKTVVRVLEVAGGVMDELSNPTGPRKEFINNHCRDFMQMIKDIQFTLRNEIKSACEYRPFEKSDYTCRISNEICLSKLEHTLSQLDLITQTIIPQYHHAHDSTASSASSPMEF
;
A
#
# COMPACT_ATOMS: atom_id res chain seq x y z
N MET A 1 17.51 -5.03 7.37
CA MET A 1 16.98 -3.75 7.92
C MET A 1 16.87 -3.93 9.42
N ASP A 2 17.48 -3.02 10.16
CA ASP A 2 17.77 -3.24 11.59
C ASP A 2 16.49 -3.19 12.42
N SER A 3 16.06 -4.35 12.90
CA SER A 3 14.92 -4.52 13.82
C SER A 3 15.00 -3.57 15.03
N GLN A 4 16.20 -3.13 15.37
CA GLN A 4 16.50 -2.19 16.44
C GLN A 4 15.97 -0.76 16.15
N THR A 5 16.02 -0.30 14.90
CA THR A 5 15.46 1.01 14.50
C THR A 5 13.93 1.00 14.51
N GLN A 6 13.32 -0.12 14.10
CA GLN A 6 11.86 -0.27 14.23
C GLN A 6 11.42 -0.32 15.70
N ASN A 7 12.19 -0.99 16.57
CA ASN A 7 11.88 -1.07 18.00
C ASN A 7 11.89 0.32 18.66
N THR A 8 12.86 1.17 18.30
CA THR A 8 12.94 2.54 18.83
C THR A 8 11.83 3.45 18.32
N SER A 9 11.43 3.35 17.05
CA SER A 9 10.27 4.09 16.51
C SER A 9 8.96 3.70 17.22
N LEU A 10 8.71 2.41 17.39
CA LEU A 10 7.55 1.92 18.14
C LEU A 10 7.54 2.40 19.59
N GLN A 11 8.69 2.42 20.26
CA GLN A 11 8.81 2.94 21.63
C GLN A 11 8.51 4.45 21.70
N ARG A 12 8.96 5.24 20.71
CA ARG A 12 8.64 6.68 20.63
C ARG A 12 7.15 6.91 20.40
N LEU A 13 6.51 6.13 19.54
CA LEU A 13 5.06 6.19 19.32
C LEU A 13 4.27 5.77 20.56
N GLN A 14 4.69 4.71 21.27
CA GLN A 14 4.07 4.33 22.54
C GLN A 14 4.19 5.44 23.61
N ASN A 15 5.31 6.17 23.62
CA ASN A 15 5.46 7.32 24.52
C ASN A 15 4.52 8.48 24.14
N VAL A 16 4.23 8.66 22.84
CA VAL A 16 3.19 9.60 22.38
C VAL A 16 1.83 9.17 22.92
N GLU A 17 1.44 7.91 22.81
CA GLU A 17 0.16 7.39 23.34
C GLU A 17 0.00 7.68 24.83
N LYS A 18 1.05 7.39 25.63
CA LYS A 18 1.06 7.71 27.07
C LYS A 18 0.92 9.21 27.34
N THR A 19 1.53 10.04 26.50
CA THR A 19 1.44 11.50 26.62
C THR A 19 0.06 12.01 26.26
N VAL A 20 -0.62 11.42 25.27
CA VAL A 20 -2.02 11.73 24.95
C VAL A 20 -2.93 11.43 26.14
N VAL A 21 -2.74 10.31 26.83
CA VAL A 21 -3.49 10.01 28.06
C VAL A 21 -3.25 11.09 29.13
N ARG A 22 -2.00 11.47 29.38
CA ARG A 22 -1.67 12.56 30.33
C ARG A 22 -2.27 13.91 29.97
N VAL A 23 -2.34 14.24 28.68
CA VAL A 23 -3.01 15.47 28.20
C VAL A 23 -4.49 15.47 28.60
N LEU A 24 -5.18 14.34 28.48
CA LEU A 24 -6.57 14.21 28.91
C LEU A 24 -6.72 14.33 30.43
N GLU A 25 -5.79 13.75 31.20
CA GLU A 25 -5.76 13.89 32.66
C GLU A 25 -5.59 15.35 33.10
N VAL A 26 -4.67 16.09 32.47
CA VAL A 26 -4.46 17.53 32.74
C VAL A 26 -5.69 18.35 32.39
N ALA A 27 -6.36 18.05 31.28
CA ALA A 27 -7.61 18.70 30.91
C ALA A 27 -8.73 18.41 31.94
N GLY A 28 -8.84 17.17 32.41
CA GLY A 28 -9.75 16.78 33.49
C GLY A 28 -9.48 17.55 34.78
N GLY A 29 -8.21 17.71 35.18
CA GLY A 29 -7.84 18.49 36.35
C GLY A 29 -8.29 19.96 36.28
N VAL A 30 -8.26 20.57 35.09
CA VAL A 30 -8.82 21.93 34.90
C VAL A 30 -10.34 21.94 35.06
N MET A 31 -11.04 20.93 34.54
CA MET A 31 -12.49 20.82 34.71
C MET A 31 -12.88 20.68 36.19
N ASP A 32 -12.16 19.85 36.94
CA ASP A 32 -12.35 19.68 38.37
C ASP A 32 -12.12 21.00 39.12
N GLU A 33 -11.03 21.72 38.80
CA GLU A 33 -10.73 23.01 39.42
C GLU A 33 -11.77 24.08 39.11
N LEU A 34 -12.31 24.10 37.88
CA LEU A 34 -13.39 25.02 37.51
C LEU A 34 -14.71 24.71 38.22
N SER A 35 -14.94 23.45 38.61
CA SER A 35 -16.11 23.04 39.40
C SER A 35 -15.97 23.31 40.90
N ASN A 36 -14.82 23.81 41.34
CA ASN A 36 -14.52 24.00 42.76
C ASN A 36 -15.48 25.02 43.42
N PRO A 37 -16.22 24.64 44.48
CA PRO A 37 -17.20 25.51 45.14
C PRO A 37 -16.59 26.75 45.81
N THR A 38 -15.29 26.75 46.12
CA THR A 38 -14.58 27.94 46.64
C THR A 38 -14.08 28.88 45.55
N GLY A 39 -14.36 28.55 44.28
CA GLY A 39 -13.85 29.24 43.11
C GLY A 39 -12.50 28.68 42.62
N PRO A 40 -12.20 28.84 41.32
CA PRO A 40 -11.01 28.25 40.70
C PRO A 40 -9.72 28.94 41.10
N ARG A 41 -8.68 28.15 41.41
CA ARG A 41 -7.32 28.64 41.64
C ARG A 41 -6.65 28.97 40.31
N LYS A 42 -6.50 30.26 40.04
CA LYS A 42 -5.92 30.79 38.79
C LYS A 42 -4.54 30.21 38.47
N GLU A 43 -3.66 30.09 39.47
CA GLU A 43 -2.30 29.53 39.27
C GLU A 43 -2.33 28.05 38.87
N PHE A 44 -3.25 27.27 39.45
CA PHE A 44 -3.42 25.86 39.09
C PHE A 44 -3.85 25.70 37.64
N ILE A 45 -4.87 26.46 37.23
CA ILE A 45 -5.38 26.45 35.84
C ILE A 45 -4.30 26.92 34.87
N ASN A 46 -3.57 27.99 35.20
CA ASN A 46 -2.51 28.50 34.32
C ASN A 46 -1.41 27.45 34.10
N ASN A 47 -0.96 26.80 35.18
CA ASN A 47 0.04 25.73 35.10
C ASN A 47 -0.47 24.55 34.25
N HIS A 48 -1.68 24.07 34.50
CA HIS A 48 -2.27 22.97 33.72
C HIS A 48 -2.45 23.33 32.25
N CYS A 49 -2.91 24.54 31.93
CA CYS A 49 -3.01 25.01 30.55
C CYS A 49 -1.63 25.09 29.87
N ARG A 50 -0.59 25.53 30.59
CA ARG A 50 0.78 25.58 30.06
C ARG A 50 1.32 24.18 29.78
N ASP A 51 1.13 23.26 30.72
CA ASP A 51 1.59 21.88 30.62
C ASP A 51 0.85 21.13 29.50
N PHE A 52 -0.46 21.35 29.38
CA PHE A 52 -1.27 20.88 28.25
C PHE A 52 -0.68 21.34 26.92
N MET A 53 -0.44 22.64 26.75
CA MET A 53 0.12 23.19 25.50
C MET A 53 1.51 22.64 25.20
N GLN A 54 2.36 22.44 26.21
CA GLN A 54 3.69 21.87 26.03
C GLN A 54 3.60 20.41 25.57
N MET A 55 2.79 19.59 26.24
CA MET A 55 2.60 18.19 25.85
C MET A 55 2.01 18.05 24.43
N ILE A 56 1.08 18.92 24.03
CA ILE A 56 0.56 18.95 22.66
C ILE A 56 1.67 19.25 21.65
N LYS A 57 2.54 20.23 21.92
CA LYS A 57 3.69 20.55 21.06
C LYS A 57 4.65 19.37 20.94
N ASP A 58 4.93 18.69 22.04
CA ASP A 58 5.82 17.53 22.06
C ASP A 58 5.22 16.37 21.25
N ILE A 59 3.93 16.08 21.42
CA ILE A 59 3.19 15.08 20.61
C ILE A 59 3.30 15.42 19.13
N GLN A 60 2.98 16.66 18.75
CA GLN A 60 3.02 17.12 17.36
C GLN A 60 4.42 16.98 16.76
N PHE A 61 5.45 17.37 17.51
CA PHE A 61 6.84 17.28 17.08
C PHE A 61 7.26 15.82 16.84
N THR A 62 6.99 14.93 17.79
CA THR A 62 7.34 13.51 17.65
C THR A 62 6.59 12.86 16.49
N LEU A 63 5.28 13.07 16.38
CA LEU A 63 4.50 12.50 15.28
C LEU A 63 4.95 13.00 13.91
N ARG A 64 5.24 14.30 13.77
CA ARG A 64 5.78 14.85 12.52
C ARG A 64 7.09 14.16 12.12
N ASN A 65 7.98 13.93 13.08
CA ASN A 65 9.27 13.28 12.81
C ASN A 65 9.09 11.80 12.45
N GLU A 66 8.20 11.08 13.13
CA GLU A 66 7.91 9.68 12.79
C GLU A 66 7.25 9.55 11.43
N ILE A 67 6.28 10.41 11.08
CA ILE A 67 5.66 10.43 9.75
C ILE A 67 6.71 10.71 8.68
N LYS A 68 7.53 11.74 8.89
CA LYS A 68 8.62 12.08 7.97
C LYS A 68 9.57 10.90 7.79
N SER A 69 10.00 10.28 8.88
CA SER A 69 10.88 9.11 8.86
C SER A 69 10.23 7.93 8.13
N ALA A 70 8.96 7.64 8.37
CA ALA A 70 8.24 6.56 7.70
C ALA A 70 8.10 6.81 6.18
N CYS A 71 7.88 8.05 5.76
CA CYS A 71 7.80 8.45 4.36
C CYS A 71 9.17 8.48 3.66
N GLU A 72 10.23 8.92 4.36
CA GLU A 72 11.60 8.92 3.85
C GLU A 72 12.16 7.50 3.76
N TYR A 73 11.75 6.60 4.66
CA TYR A 73 12.30 5.25 4.71
C TYR A 73 11.93 4.41 3.49
N ARG A 74 10.78 4.65 2.83
CA ARG A 74 10.47 4.05 1.53
C ARG A 74 9.29 4.73 0.82
N PRO A 75 9.56 5.70 -0.07
CA PRO A 75 8.60 6.06 -1.10
C PRO A 75 8.30 4.78 -1.92
N PHE A 76 7.03 4.42 -2.06
CA PHE A 76 6.54 3.34 -2.94
C PHE A 76 6.77 1.88 -2.51
N GLU A 77 7.32 1.55 -1.34
CA GLU A 77 7.47 0.13 -0.97
C GLU A 77 6.14 -0.61 -0.85
N LYS A 78 5.08 0.09 -0.43
CA LYS A 78 3.71 -0.45 -0.43
C LYS A 78 2.92 -0.09 -1.69
N SER A 79 3.57 0.51 -2.69
CA SER A 79 2.92 0.81 -3.96
C SER A 79 2.85 -0.47 -4.78
N ASP A 80 1.64 -1.01 -4.94
CA ASP A 80 1.37 -2.12 -5.85
C ASP A 80 1.39 -1.68 -7.32
N TYR A 81 1.54 -0.38 -7.60
CA TYR A 81 1.52 0.21 -8.94
C TYR A 81 2.48 -0.51 -9.91
N THR A 82 3.75 -0.71 -9.51
CA THR A 82 4.74 -1.38 -10.37
C THR A 82 4.33 -2.81 -10.69
N CYS A 83 3.84 -3.55 -9.68
CA CYS A 83 3.34 -4.91 -9.86
C CYS A 83 2.12 -4.94 -10.78
N ARG A 84 1.18 -3.99 -10.61
CA ARG A 84 -0.02 -3.86 -11.43
C ARG A 84 0.31 -3.57 -12.89
N ILE A 85 1.15 -2.58 -13.17
CA ILE A 85 1.56 -2.23 -14.54
C ILE A 85 2.34 -3.38 -15.19
N SER A 86 3.22 -4.06 -14.45
CA SER A 86 3.93 -5.22 -14.98
C SER A 86 2.97 -6.37 -15.34
N ASN A 87 1.95 -6.61 -14.52
CA ASN A 87 0.93 -7.63 -14.81
C ASN A 87 0.10 -7.26 -16.04
N GLU A 88 -0.28 -6.00 -16.18
CA GLU A 88 -1.02 -5.50 -17.35
C GLU A 88 -0.20 -5.69 -18.64
N ILE A 89 1.10 -5.36 -18.62
CA ILE A 89 2.00 -5.61 -19.75
C ILE A 89 2.12 -7.11 -20.06
N CYS A 90 2.23 -7.96 -19.03
CA CYS A 90 2.30 -9.41 -19.22
C CYS A 90 1.01 -9.96 -19.83
N LEU A 91 -0.16 -9.44 -19.44
CA LEU A 91 -1.44 -9.82 -20.01
C LEU A 91 -1.50 -9.46 -21.50
N SER A 92 -1.14 -8.23 -21.88
CA SER A 92 -1.11 -7.83 -23.30
C SER A 92 -0.15 -8.67 -24.14
N LYS A 93 1.01 -9.06 -23.59
CA LYS A 93 1.93 -10.00 -24.25
C LYS A 93 1.29 -11.35 -24.49
N LEU A 94 0.58 -11.88 -23.49
CA LEU A 94 -0.09 -13.18 -23.58
C LEU A 94 -1.22 -13.16 -24.62
N GLU A 95 -2.05 -12.12 -24.60
CA GLU A 95 -3.12 -11.91 -25.58
C GLU A 95 -2.57 -11.84 -27.00
N HIS A 96 -1.43 -11.18 -27.19
CA HIS A 96 -0.75 -11.13 -28.48
C HIS A 96 -0.27 -12.51 -28.92
N THR A 97 0.38 -13.28 -28.05
CA THR A 97 0.82 -14.65 -28.37
C THR A 97 -0.36 -15.56 -28.72
N LEU A 98 -1.47 -15.48 -27.97
CA LEU A 98 -2.69 -16.22 -28.28
C LEU A 98 -3.24 -15.86 -29.66
N SER A 99 -3.31 -14.57 -29.98
CA SER A 99 -3.77 -14.10 -31.28
C SER A 99 -2.93 -14.64 -32.44
N GLN A 100 -1.60 -14.75 -32.25
CA GLN A 100 -0.71 -15.34 -33.26
C GLN A 100 -0.93 -16.86 -33.40
N LEU A 101 -1.16 -17.58 -32.30
CA LEU A 101 -1.45 -19.01 -32.34
C LEU A 101 -2.79 -19.31 -33.02
N ASP A 102 -3.81 -18.48 -32.77
CA ASP A 102 -5.09 -18.56 -33.46
C ASP A 102 -4.93 -18.30 -34.95
N LEU A 103 -4.12 -17.32 -35.34
CA LEU A 103 -3.83 -17.06 -36.75
C LEU A 103 -3.15 -18.27 -37.43
N ILE A 104 -2.17 -18.89 -36.78
CA ILE A 104 -1.52 -20.12 -37.27
C ILE A 104 -2.56 -21.23 -37.41
N THR A 105 -3.40 -21.42 -36.41
CA THR A 105 -4.45 -22.45 -36.40
C THR A 105 -5.46 -22.23 -37.53
N GLN A 106 -5.88 -20.99 -37.77
CA GLN A 106 -6.90 -20.69 -38.78
C GLN A 106 -6.33 -20.61 -40.20
N THR A 107 -5.05 -20.32 -40.35
CA THR A 107 -4.45 -20.08 -41.67
C THR A 107 -3.60 -21.26 -42.12
N ILE A 108 -2.68 -21.73 -41.28
CA ILE A 108 -1.65 -22.68 -41.67
C ILE A 108 -2.17 -24.13 -41.61
N ILE A 109 -2.93 -24.48 -40.57
CA ILE A 109 -3.43 -25.85 -40.41
C ILE A 109 -4.40 -26.25 -41.54
N PRO A 110 -5.40 -25.43 -41.92
CA PRO A 110 -6.28 -25.76 -43.05
C PRO A 110 -5.53 -25.84 -44.38
N GLN A 111 -4.53 -24.97 -44.60
CA GLN A 111 -3.68 -25.03 -45.81
C GLN A 111 -2.88 -26.33 -45.86
N TYR A 112 -2.37 -26.80 -44.72
CA TYR A 112 -1.64 -28.07 -44.63
C TYR A 112 -2.54 -29.27 -44.91
N HIS A 113 -3.75 -29.30 -44.33
CA HIS A 113 -4.73 -30.36 -44.61
C HIS A 113 -5.18 -30.38 -46.08
N HIS A 114 -5.46 -29.21 -46.67
CA HIS A 114 -5.85 -29.14 -48.08
C HIS A 114 -4.72 -29.57 -49.03
N ALA A 115 -3.45 -29.27 -48.70
CA ALA A 115 -2.30 -29.74 -49.47
C ALA A 115 -2.07 -31.26 -49.35
N HIS A 116 -2.35 -31.85 -48.18
CA HIS A 116 -2.22 -33.28 -47.96
C HIS A 116 -3.34 -34.09 -48.66
N ASP A 117 -4.59 -33.59 -48.66
CA ASP A 117 -5.70 -34.24 -49.38
C ASP A 117 -5.53 -34.14 -50.91
N SER A 118 -4.98 -33.04 -51.41
CA SER A 118 -4.71 -32.85 -52.84
C SER A 118 -3.62 -33.79 -53.38
N THR A 119 -2.67 -34.20 -52.52
CA THR A 119 -1.60 -35.16 -52.88
C THR A 119 -2.05 -36.62 -52.73
N ALA A 120 -3.02 -36.91 -51.85
CA ALA A 120 -3.64 -38.23 -51.75
C ALA A 120 -4.62 -38.52 -52.92
N SER A 121 -5.36 -37.51 -53.39
CA SER A 121 -6.31 -37.67 -54.50
C SER A 121 -5.62 -37.96 -55.85
N SER A 122 -4.41 -37.44 -56.09
CA SER A 122 -3.67 -37.64 -57.35
C SER A 122 -3.00 -39.03 -57.46
N ALA A 123 -2.97 -39.82 -56.39
CA ALA A 123 -2.44 -41.19 -56.38
C ALA A 123 -3.49 -42.27 -56.72
N SER A 124 -4.74 -41.90 -56.98
CA SER A 124 -5.88 -42.84 -57.12
C SER A 124 -6.49 -42.96 -58.52
N SER A 125 -5.79 -42.56 -59.59
CA SER A 125 -6.23 -42.91 -60.96
C SER A 125 -5.97 -44.40 -61.23
N PRO A 126 -7.01 -45.23 -61.47
CA PRO A 126 -6.80 -46.58 -61.96
C PRO A 126 -6.27 -46.49 -63.38
N MET A 127 -5.19 -47.22 -63.65
CA MET A 127 -4.68 -47.44 -65.00
C MET A 127 -5.73 -48.32 -65.72
N GLU A 128 -6.63 -47.71 -66.50
CA GLU A 128 -7.50 -48.46 -67.41
C GLU A 128 -6.63 -49.01 -68.57
N PHE A 129 -6.80 -50.31 -68.81
CA PHE A 129 -6.06 -51.16 -69.75
C PHE A 129 -6.28 -50.78 -71.22
#